data_AF-W4RN38-F1
#
_entry.id   AF-W4RN38-F1
#
_cell.length_a   1.000
_cell.length_b   1.000
_cell.length_c   1.000
_cell.angle_alpha   90.00
_cell.angle_beta   90.00
_cell.angle_gamma   90.00
#
_symmetry.space_group_name_H-M   'P 1'
#
loop_
_entity.id
_entity.type
_entity.pdbx_description
1 polymer ?
#
loop_
_entity_poly.entity_id
_entity_poly.type
_entity_poly.pdbx_seq_one_letter_code
_entity_poly.pdbx_strand_id
1 'polypeptide(L)'
;MLFWLDWLLLILTPFSKGVEKDRKMTSAFLIAAIVLFTVGTFSFYYAFNLDRNLSSLWPFAIVITLAGTFFAAGKERMIKGSLFLLTLLLGVYFIIAFLFNAEEKYESAKMAEKMEISTFDEKETPASVPPHFARNKMKKAFGQVPNTSYYELGNLQIQKVNGEYVYIAPVEFSGFFKWWNGKSTPGYFTISATDSTANPKFKKSDMVYTPSSFFNKNVERHIRLQYPEAIFYGDTQLEIDDEGKPYYIRTFGEFISARNGFDVKGVVVVDPDSGKTESYALADVPEFIDGAVSPEAVSCKTAIMVITFMVIGTACLARRI
;
A
#
# COMPACT_ATOMS: atom_id res chain seq x y z
N MET A 1 -11.17 11.87 14.14
CA MET A 1 -12.38 11.03 13.92
C MET A 1 -13.66 11.63 14.50
N LEU A 2 -13.64 12.18 15.73
CA LEU A 2 -14.83 12.81 16.35
C LEU A 2 -15.40 13.99 15.54
N PHE A 3 -14.55 14.82 14.94
CA PHE A 3 -14.96 15.97 14.11
C PHE A 3 -15.79 15.60 12.86
N TRP A 4 -15.81 14.34 12.45
CA TRP A 4 -16.49 13.88 11.23
C TRP A 4 -17.90 13.37 11.47
N LEU A 5 -18.14 12.83 12.66
CA LEU A 5 -19.44 12.32 13.09
C LEU A 5 -20.48 13.44 13.10
N ASP A 6 -20.09 14.63 13.54
CA ASP A 6 -20.97 15.79 13.63
C ASP A 6 -21.45 16.28 12.24
N TRP A 7 -20.57 16.30 11.25
CA TRP A 7 -20.91 16.72 9.89
C TRP A 7 -21.77 15.69 9.15
N LEU A 8 -21.48 14.39 9.34
CA LEU A 8 -22.29 13.32 8.75
C LEU A 8 -23.74 13.37 9.26
N LEU A 9 -23.91 13.54 10.58
CA LEU A 9 -25.22 13.63 11.21
C LEU A 9 -26.00 14.82 10.66
N LEU A 10 -25.37 16.00 10.58
CA LEU A 10 -26.00 17.20 10.02
C LEU A 10 -26.44 17.03 8.56
N ILE A 11 -25.66 16.32 7.74
CA ILE A 11 -26.00 16.09 6.33
C ILE A 11 -27.14 15.07 6.18
N LEU A 12 -27.22 14.05 7.04
CA LEU A 12 -28.20 12.97 6.92
C LEU A 12 -29.53 13.26 7.66
N THR A 13 -29.52 14.02 8.75
CA THR A 13 -30.76 14.33 9.48
C THR A 13 -31.54 15.46 8.81
N PRO A 14 -32.86 15.29 8.57
CA PRO A 14 -33.71 16.39 8.12
C PRO A 14 -33.91 17.40 9.26
N PHE A 15 -33.80 18.69 8.97
CA PHE A 15 -33.88 19.74 10.00
C PHE A 15 -35.31 19.95 10.53
N SER A 16 -36.32 19.40 9.85
CA SER A 16 -37.73 19.64 10.12
C SER A 16 -38.43 18.42 10.74
N LYS A 17 -38.27 18.19 12.04
CA LYS A 17 -39.30 17.53 12.88
C LYS A 17 -39.30 18.09 14.31
N GLY A 18 -40.47 18.53 14.76
CA GLY A 18 -40.70 19.10 16.08
C GLY A 18 -41.14 18.10 17.16
N VAL A 19 -41.07 18.61 18.40
CA VAL A 19 -41.78 18.25 19.65
C VAL A 19 -41.23 17.09 20.50
N GLU A 20 -40.25 17.46 21.33
CA GLU A 20 -40.06 17.22 22.79
C GLU A 20 -40.30 15.84 23.46
N LYS A 21 -41.22 14.98 23.01
CA LYS A 21 -41.47 13.65 23.65
C LYS A 21 -40.54 12.55 23.12
N ASP A 22 -39.94 12.78 21.95
CA ASP A 22 -39.02 11.88 21.25
C ASP A 22 -37.57 11.96 21.73
N ARG A 23 -37.24 12.80 22.73
CA ARG A 23 -35.84 13.14 23.08
C ARG A 23 -35.00 11.96 23.62
N LYS A 24 -35.60 10.98 24.31
CA LYS A 24 -34.91 9.76 24.78
C LYS A 24 -34.76 8.67 23.70
N MET A 25 -35.74 8.55 22.81
CA MET A 25 -35.71 7.59 21.69
C MET A 25 -34.78 8.10 20.58
N THR A 26 -34.76 9.42 20.35
CA THR A 26 -33.79 10.07 19.46
C THR A 26 -32.38 10.00 20.03
N SER A 27 -32.15 10.17 21.34
CA SER A 27 -30.79 10.02 21.90
C SER A 27 -30.25 8.59 21.78
N ALA A 28 -31.08 7.56 22.01
CA ALA A 28 -30.65 6.16 21.85
C ALA A 28 -30.41 5.80 20.37
N PHE A 29 -31.27 6.27 19.48
CA PHE A 29 -31.10 6.11 18.03
C PHE A 29 -29.85 6.84 17.51
N LEU A 30 -29.58 8.05 18.01
CA LEU A 30 -28.38 8.82 17.66
C LEU A 30 -27.11 8.12 18.14
N ILE A 31 -27.09 7.61 19.37
CA ILE A 31 -25.96 6.83 19.89
C ILE A 31 -25.75 5.57 19.03
N ALA A 32 -26.81 4.84 18.69
CA ALA A 32 -26.72 3.67 17.82
C ALA A 32 -26.19 4.02 16.43
N ALA A 33 -26.66 5.11 15.83
CA ALA A 33 -26.17 5.59 14.52
C ALA A 33 -24.69 5.98 14.56
N ILE A 34 -24.25 6.66 15.63
CA ILE A 34 -22.84 7.02 15.85
C ILE A 34 -21.97 5.77 15.98
N VAL A 35 -22.40 4.79 16.76
CA VAL A 35 -21.67 3.53 16.95
C VAL A 35 -21.55 2.77 15.62
N LEU A 36 -22.67 2.60 14.90
CA LEU A 36 -22.68 1.92 13.60
C LEU A 36 -21.79 2.63 12.58
N PHE A 37 -21.81 3.96 12.52
CA PHE A 37 -20.95 4.73 11.64
C PHE A 37 -19.47 4.60 11.99
N THR A 38 -19.15 4.63 13.29
CA THR A 38 -17.78 4.47 13.79
C THR A 38 -17.24 3.09 13.40
N VAL A 39 -18.03 2.04 13.64
CA VAL A 39 -17.69 0.66 13.24
C VAL A 39 -17.58 0.53 11.73
N GLY A 40 -18.50 1.15 10.97
CA GLY A 40 -18.49 1.14 9.51
C GLY A 40 -17.25 1.81 8.94
N THR A 41 -16.86 2.97 9.47
CA THR A 41 -15.66 3.70 9.05
C THR A 41 -14.41 2.90 9.37
N PHE A 42 -14.31 2.35 10.59
CA PHE A 42 -13.20 1.48 10.96
C PHE A 42 -13.10 0.25 10.04
N SER A 43 -14.24 -0.43 9.81
CA SER A 43 -14.30 -1.61 8.94
C SER A 43 -13.92 -1.27 7.51
N PHE A 44 -14.35 -0.12 6.99
CA PHE A 44 -13.96 0.34 5.67
C PHE A 44 -12.45 0.55 5.56
N TYR A 45 -11.86 1.34 6.46
CA TYR A 45 -10.42 1.59 6.41
C TYR A 45 -9.59 0.32 6.60
N TYR A 46 -10.05 -0.60 7.44
CA TYR A 46 -9.40 -1.89 7.64
C TYR A 46 -9.49 -2.80 6.41
N ALA A 47 -10.66 -2.87 5.75
CA ALA A 47 -10.89 -3.71 4.59
C ALA A 47 -10.16 -3.19 3.34
N PHE A 48 -10.20 -1.88 3.10
CA PHE A 48 -9.64 -1.24 1.90
C PHE A 48 -8.18 -0.80 2.09
N ASN A 49 -7.62 -0.89 3.30
CA ASN A 49 -6.23 -0.55 3.62
C ASN A 49 -5.80 0.88 3.21
N LEU A 50 -6.75 1.82 3.20
CA LEU A 50 -6.56 3.20 2.73
C LEU A 50 -5.90 4.08 3.80
N ASP A 51 -5.16 5.11 3.39
CA ASP A 51 -4.65 6.15 4.29
C ASP A 51 -5.78 6.98 4.88
N ARG A 52 -5.62 7.43 6.12
CA ARG A 52 -6.63 8.18 6.88
C ARG A 52 -6.54 9.69 6.65
N ASN A 53 -6.13 10.13 5.46
CA ASN A 53 -6.10 11.55 5.13
C ASN A 53 -7.48 12.07 4.73
N LEU A 54 -7.69 13.37 4.93
CA LEU A 54 -8.90 14.07 4.51
C LEU A 54 -9.21 13.85 3.01
N SER A 55 -8.15 13.89 2.19
CA SER A 55 -8.29 13.68 0.75
C SER A 55 -8.78 12.28 0.40
N SER A 56 -8.61 11.26 1.25
CA SER A 56 -9.04 9.88 0.98
C SER A 56 -10.56 9.71 1.01
N LEU A 57 -11.25 10.65 1.66
CA LEU A 57 -12.69 10.57 1.95
C LEU A 57 -13.57 11.13 0.84
N TRP A 58 -12.99 11.60 -0.27
CA TRP A 58 -13.75 12.25 -1.34
C TRP A 58 -14.88 11.38 -1.94
N PRO A 59 -14.74 10.05 -2.12
CA PRO A 59 -15.86 9.25 -2.64
C PRO A 59 -16.99 9.10 -1.60
N PHE A 60 -16.64 9.06 -0.31
CA PHE A 60 -17.63 9.06 0.77
C PHE A 60 -18.42 10.33 0.80
N ALA A 61 -17.74 11.48 0.64
CA ALA A 61 -18.39 12.78 0.60
C ALA A 61 -19.47 12.82 -0.50
N ILE A 62 -19.19 12.26 -1.68
CA ILE A 62 -20.16 12.16 -2.79
C ILE A 62 -21.35 11.28 -2.39
N VAL A 63 -21.11 10.08 -1.85
CA VAL A 63 -22.19 9.16 -1.47
C VAL A 63 -23.06 9.73 -0.34
N ILE A 64 -22.45 10.32 0.67
CA ILE A 64 -23.15 10.89 1.83
C ILE A 64 -23.99 12.11 1.42
N THR A 65 -23.45 13.02 0.62
CA THR A 65 -24.18 14.21 0.18
C THR A 65 -25.29 13.86 -0.82
N LEU A 66 -25.10 12.84 -1.66
CA LEU A 66 -26.15 12.29 -2.52
C LEU A 66 -27.30 11.73 -1.68
N ALA A 67 -26.98 10.89 -0.69
CA ALA A 67 -27.97 10.33 0.23
C ALA A 67 -28.70 11.43 1.01
N GLY A 68 -27.96 12.42 1.55
CA GLY A 68 -28.54 13.57 2.24
C GLY A 68 -29.49 14.39 1.35
N THR A 69 -29.14 14.54 0.07
CA THR A 69 -30.02 15.21 -0.93
C THR A 69 -31.28 14.38 -1.19
N PHE A 70 -31.17 13.06 -1.27
CA PHE A 70 -32.29 12.16 -1.49
C PHE A 70 -33.31 12.17 -0.34
N PHE A 71 -32.84 12.25 0.91
CA PHE A 71 -33.71 12.29 2.10
C PHE A 71 -34.27 13.68 2.44
N ALA A 72 -33.78 14.74 1.81
CA ALA A 72 -34.21 16.11 2.07
C ALA A 72 -35.42 16.54 1.21
N ALA A 73 -36.18 17.52 1.71
CA ALA A 73 -37.33 18.09 1.02
C ALA A 73 -37.30 19.63 1.02
N GLY A 74 -38.00 20.24 0.05
CA GLY A 74 -38.15 21.70 -0.04
C GLY A 74 -36.83 22.46 -0.15
N LYS A 75 -36.70 23.56 0.61
CA LYS A 75 -35.48 24.41 0.61
C LYS A 75 -34.23 23.66 1.09
N GLU A 76 -34.39 22.69 2.00
CA GLU A 76 -33.27 21.87 2.50
C GLU A 76 -32.66 21.02 1.39
N ARG A 77 -33.49 20.46 0.50
CA ARG A 77 -33.03 19.70 -0.67
C ARG A 77 -32.21 20.54 -1.63
N MET A 78 -32.55 21.83 -1.80
CA MET A 78 -31.77 22.74 -2.65
C MET A 78 -30.37 23.00 -2.08
N ILE A 79 -30.25 23.16 -0.76
CA ILE A 79 -28.97 23.35 -0.07
C ILE A 79 -28.12 22.07 -0.16
N LYS A 80 -28.68 20.91 0.24
CA LYS A 80 -27.95 19.63 0.19
C LYS A 80 -27.61 19.21 -1.24
N GLY A 81 -28.47 19.51 -2.21
CA GLY A 81 -28.20 19.29 -3.63
C GLY A 81 -27.05 20.15 -4.16
N SER A 82 -26.96 21.40 -3.72
CA SER A 82 -25.82 22.27 -4.05
C SER A 82 -24.52 21.74 -3.45
N LEU A 83 -24.56 21.25 -2.20
CA LEU A 83 -23.44 20.60 -1.54
C LEU A 83 -23.01 19.32 -2.28
N PHE A 84 -23.96 18.50 -2.71
CA PHE A 84 -23.67 17.31 -3.54
C PHE A 84 -22.97 17.70 -4.84
N LEU A 85 -23.48 18.69 -5.58
CA LEU A 85 -22.83 19.17 -6.81
C LEU A 85 -21.40 19.65 -6.56
N LEU A 86 -21.15 20.37 -5.46
CA LEU A 86 -19.80 20.80 -5.08
C LEU A 86 -18.87 19.60 -4.85
N THR A 87 -19.30 18.60 -4.07
CA THR A 87 -18.49 17.40 -3.83
C THR A 87 -18.27 16.57 -5.09
N LEU A 88 -19.25 16.55 -6.00
CA LEU A 88 -19.13 15.88 -7.30
C LEU A 88 -18.09 16.57 -8.17
N LEU A 89 -18.11 17.90 -8.26
CA LEU A 89 -17.10 18.67 -8.99
C LEU A 89 -15.69 18.47 -8.42
N LEU A 90 -15.56 18.43 -7.09
CA LEU A 90 -14.30 18.14 -6.40
C LEU A 90 -13.82 16.70 -6.70
N GLY A 91 -14.73 15.73 -6.76
CA GLY A 91 -14.41 14.37 -7.20
C GLY A 91 -13.95 14.30 -8.66
N VAL A 92 -14.63 15.03 -9.56
CA VAL A 92 -14.20 15.15 -10.96
C VAL A 92 -12.79 15.74 -11.02
N TYR A 93 -12.51 16.81 -10.25
CA TYR A 93 -11.17 17.39 -10.15
C TYR A 93 -10.11 16.36 -9.72
N PHE A 94 -10.37 15.56 -8.68
CA PHE A 94 -9.46 14.48 -8.28
C PHE A 94 -9.22 13.46 -9.40
N ILE A 95 -10.24 13.14 -10.20
CA ILE A 95 -10.12 12.21 -11.32
C ILE A 95 -9.30 12.80 -12.47
N ILE A 96 -9.45 14.10 -12.77
CA ILE A 96 -8.78 14.75 -13.90
C ILE A 96 -7.46 15.43 -13.52
N ALA A 97 -7.07 15.43 -12.24
CA ALA A 97 -5.84 16.07 -11.76
C ALA A 97 -4.57 15.63 -12.50
N PHE A 98 -4.54 14.39 -13.00
CA PHE A 98 -3.41 13.88 -13.78
C PHE A 98 -3.15 14.67 -15.07
N LEU A 99 -4.15 15.35 -15.64
CA LEU A 99 -4.00 16.15 -16.85
C LEU A 99 -3.26 17.47 -16.59
N PHE A 100 -3.25 17.95 -15.35
CA PHE A 100 -2.73 19.27 -15.00
C PHE A 100 -1.33 19.23 -14.38
N ASN A 101 -0.87 18.06 -13.91
CA ASN A 101 0.36 17.92 -13.12
C ASN A 101 1.44 17.08 -13.80
N ALA A 102 1.45 17.05 -15.14
CA ALA A 102 2.37 16.20 -15.90
C ALA A 102 3.85 16.62 -15.70
N GLU A 103 4.13 17.92 -15.63
CA GLU A 103 5.49 18.45 -15.50
C GLU A 103 6.11 18.13 -14.13
N GLU A 104 5.42 18.49 -13.04
CA GLU A 104 5.91 18.25 -11.67
C GLU A 104 6.15 16.76 -11.40
N LYS A 105 5.30 15.90 -11.98
CA LYS A 105 5.45 14.45 -11.92
C LYS A 105 6.66 13.94 -12.71
N TYR A 106 6.89 14.51 -13.88
CA TYR A 106 8.06 14.15 -14.68
C TYR A 106 9.35 14.50 -13.94
N GLU A 107 9.40 15.70 -13.35
CA GLU A 107 10.54 16.13 -12.54
C GLU A 107 10.72 15.27 -11.28
N SER A 108 9.65 14.93 -10.56
CA SER A 108 9.76 14.05 -9.39
C SER A 108 10.25 12.64 -9.76
N ALA A 109 9.73 12.07 -10.85
CA ALA A 109 10.14 10.75 -11.33
C ALA A 109 11.61 10.75 -11.77
N LYS A 110 12.07 11.80 -12.45
CA LYS A 110 13.47 11.95 -12.86
C LYS A 110 14.42 12.11 -11.67
N MET A 111 14.01 12.82 -10.63
CA MET A 111 14.80 12.92 -9.39
C MET A 111 14.88 11.58 -8.68
N ALA A 112 13.76 10.84 -8.62
CA ALA A 112 13.69 9.51 -8.06
C ALA A 112 14.58 8.51 -8.84
N GLU A 113 14.55 8.56 -10.17
CA GLU A 113 15.38 7.73 -11.05
C GLU A 113 16.86 8.03 -10.84
N LYS A 114 17.23 9.30 -10.74
CA LYS A 114 18.62 9.69 -10.46
C LYS A 114 19.10 9.16 -9.11
N MET A 115 18.23 9.13 -8.09
CA MET A 115 18.57 8.55 -6.79
C MET A 115 18.74 7.03 -6.88
N GLU A 116 17.86 6.32 -7.58
CA GLU A 116 17.98 4.87 -7.81
C GLU A 116 19.24 4.54 -8.62
N ILE A 117 19.51 5.23 -9.73
CA ILE A 117 20.73 5.01 -10.53
C ILE A 117 21.99 5.31 -9.70
N SER A 118 21.95 6.26 -8.76
CA SER A 118 23.12 6.53 -7.92
C SER A 118 23.45 5.40 -6.93
N THR A 119 22.49 4.53 -6.57
CA THR A 119 22.76 3.33 -5.79
C THR A 119 23.29 2.19 -6.67
N PHE A 120 22.90 2.13 -7.94
CA PHE A 120 23.44 1.22 -8.94
C PHE A 120 24.68 1.81 -9.67
N ASP A 121 25.89 1.63 -9.13
CA ASP A 121 27.13 2.11 -9.78
C ASP A 121 27.30 1.46 -11.18
N GLU A 122 27.33 2.29 -12.21
CA GLU A 122 27.43 1.93 -13.64
C GLU A 122 28.76 1.23 -13.98
N LYS A 123 29.76 1.30 -13.08
CA LYS A 123 31.06 0.61 -13.22
C LYS A 123 31.04 -0.84 -12.77
N GLU A 124 30.02 -1.26 -12.03
CA GLU A 124 29.90 -2.64 -11.56
C GLU A 124 29.46 -3.55 -12.70
N THR A 125 29.94 -4.80 -12.69
CA THR A 125 29.64 -5.76 -13.75
C THR A 125 28.13 -5.88 -13.94
N PRO A 126 27.59 -5.67 -15.16
CA PRO A 126 26.16 -5.77 -15.38
C PRO A 126 25.67 -7.16 -14.98
N ALA A 127 24.42 -7.23 -14.48
CA ALA A 127 23.79 -8.49 -14.13
C ALA A 127 23.80 -9.43 -15.35
N SER A 128 24.74 -10.37 -15.37
CA SER A 128 24.93 -11.30 -16.48
C SER A 128 23.89 -12.41 -16.46
N VAL A 129 23.20 -12.62 -15.34
CA VAL A 129 22.20 -13.67 -15.17
C VAL A 129 20.79 -13.09 -15.39
N PRO A 130 20.04 -13.56 -16.41
CA PRO A 130 18.68 -13.11 -16.62
C PRO A 130 17.75 -13.47 -15.45
N PRO A 131 16.81 -12.58 -15.05
CA PRO A 131 15.90 -12.83 -13.93
C PRO A 131 15.09 -14.14 -14.04
N HIS A 132 14.59 -14.46 -15.24
CA HIS A 132 13.83 -15.69 -15.47
C HIS A 132 14.67 -16.96 -15.24
N PHE A 133 15.97 -16.89 -15.55
CA PHE A 133 16.90 -18.00 -15.36
C PHE A 133 17.19 -18.22 -13.87
N ALA A 134 17.46 -17.14 -13.14
CA ALA A 134 17.59 -17.15 -11.67
C ALA A 134 16.33 -17.73 -11.01
N ARG A 135 15.14 -17.26 -11.41
CA ARG A 135 13.85 -17.77 -10.91
C ARG A 135 13.66 -19.26 -11.19
N ASN A 136 13.99 -19.73 -12.39
CA ASN A 136 13.87 -21.14 -12.75
C ASN A 136 14.83 -22.02 -11.93
N LYS A 137 16.06 -21.55 -11.69
CA LYS A 137 17.01 -22.23 -10.80
C LYS A 137 16.46 -22.31 -9.37
N MET A 138 15.95 -21.21 -8.82
CA MET A 138 15.34 -21.18 -7.48
C MET A 138 14.14 -22.12 -7.37
N LYS A 139 13.26 -22.16 -8.38
CA LYS A 139 12.14 -23.11 -8.43
C LYS A 139 12.61 -24.57 -8.39
N LYS A 140 13.69 -24.91 -9.09
CA LYS A 140 14.29 -26.25 -9.02
C LYS A 140 14.88 -26.55 -7.63
N ALA A 141 15.48 -25.55 -7.00
CA ALA A 141 16.01 -25.66 -5.64
C ALA A 141 14.93 -25.61 -4.54
N PHE A 142 13.68 -25.29 -4.87
CA PHE A 142 12.58 -25.12 -3.92
C PHE A 142 12.26 -26.38 -3.11
N GLY A 143 12.66 -27.56 -3.60
CA GLY A 143 12.59 -28.82 -2.85
C GLY A 143 13.37 -28.82 -1.52
N GLN A 144 14.30 -27.87 -1.33
CA GLN A 144 15.04 -27.67 -0.08
C GLN A 144 14.20 -27.02 1.03
N VAL A 145 13.07 -26.40 0.68
CA VAL A 145 12.19 -25.71 1.63
C VAL A 145 11.40 -26.74 2.45
N PRO A 146 11.36 -26.62 3.79
CA PRO A 146 10.56 -27.52 4.61
C PRO A 146 9.06 -27.32 4.32
N ASN A 147 8.28 -28.41 4.28
CA ASN A 147 6.84 -28.37 4.04
C ASN A 147 6.43 -27.61 2.77
N THR A 148 7.13 -27.85 1.64
CA THR A 148 6.93 -27.16 0.35
C THR A 148 5.47 -26.97 -0.07
N SER A 149 4.57 -27.89 0.29
CA SER A 149 3.14 -27.79 -0.03
C SER A 149 2.40 -26.59 0.60
N TYR A 150 3.03 -25.87 1.54
CA TYR A 150 2.49 -24.67 2.18
C TYR A 150 2.91 -23.38 1.47
N TYR A 151 3.92 -23.47 0.61
CA TYR A 151 4.66 -22.30 0.18
C TYR A 151 4.86 -22.26 -1.33
N GLU A 152 5.16 -21.07 -1.80
CA GLU A 152 5.59 -20.80 -3.16
C GLU A 152 6.75 -19.79 -3.18
N LEU A 153 7.39 -19.67 -4.33
CA LEU A 153 8.47 -18.71 -4.53
C LEU A 153 7.87 -17.34 -4.87
N GLY A 154 8.12 -16.37 -4.01
CA GLY A 154 7.66 -14.98 -4.16
C GLY A 154 8.35 -14.23 -5.31
N ASN A 155 8.20 -12.91 -5.29
CA ASN A 155 8.76 -12.05 -6.32
C ASN A 155 10.29 -11.99 -6.22
N LEU A 156 10.95 -12.10 -7.38
CA LEU A 156 12.40 -11.97 -7.47
C LEU A 156 12.76 -10.48 -7.43
N GLN A 157 13.68 -10.11 -6.55
CA GLN A 157 14.26 -8.77 -6.44
C GLN A 157 15.77 -8.86 -6.64
N ILE A 158 16.42 -7.76 -6.99
CA ILE A 158 17.88 -7.66 -7.11
C ILE A 158 18.37 -6.59 -6.15
N GLN A 159 19.45 -6.90 -5.44
CA GLN A 159 20.07 -6.04 -4.43
C GLN A 159 21.59 -6.25 -4.48
N LYS A 160 22.37 -5.24 -4.11
CA LYS A 160 23.81 -5.34 -3.85
C LYS A 160 24.01 -5.73 -2.38
N VAL A 161 24.66 -6.87 -2.15
CA VAL A 161 24.92 -7.38 -0.80
C VAL A 161 26.41 -7.70 -0.71
N ASN A 162 27.11 -7.10 0.26
CA ASN A 162 28.58 -7.22 0.38
C ASN A 162 29.34 -6.93 -0.94
N GLY A 163 28.86 -5.97 -1.75
CA GLY A 163 29.49 -5.58 -3.00
C GLY A 163 29.09 -6.41 -4.24
N GLU A 164 28.34 -7.50 -4.08
CA GLU A 164 27.90 -8.34 -5.19
C GLU A 164 26.41 -8.18 -5.47
N TYR A 165 26.02 -8.14 -6.75
CA TYR A 165 24.60 -8.19 -7.11
C TYR A 165 24.03 -9.59 -6.89
N VAL A 166 22.99 -9.67 -6.07
CA VAL A 166 22.31 -10.90 -5.67
C VAL A 166 20.83 -10.78 -5.99
N TYR A 167 20.27 -11.82 -6.59
CA TYR A 167 18.83 -11.99 -6.67
C TYR A 167 18.29 -12.63 -5.40
N ILE A 168 17.22 -12.06 -4.86
CA ILE A 168 16.56 -12.47 -3.63
C ILE A 168 15.11 -12.83 -3.96
N ALA A 169 14.60 -13.93 -3.40
CA ALA A 169 13.19 -14.29 -3.53
C ALA A 169 12.66 -14.84 -2.20
N PRO A 170 11.65 -14.20 -1.56
CA PRO A 170 11.04 -14.73 -0.36
C PRO A 170 10.33 -16.06 -0.63
N VAL A 171 10.29 -16.92 0.38
CA VAL A 171 9.32 -18.01 0.44
C VAL A 171 8.03 -17.45 1.01
N GLU A 172 6.95 -17.63 0.28
CA GLU A 172 5.64 -17.03 0.56
C GLU A 172 4.58 -18.10 0.76
N PHE A 173 3.51 -17.80 1.50
CA PHE A 173 2.41 -18.74 1.65
C PHE A 173 1.65 -18.87 0.32
N SER A 174 1.36 -20.10 -0.10
CA SER A 174 0.64 -20.35 -1.36
C SER A 174 -0.87 -20.16 -1.27
N GLY A 175 -1.39 -19.73 -0.11
CA GLY A 175 -2.79 -19.37 0.04
C GLY A 175 -3.27 -19.31 1.49
N PHE A 176 -4.53 -18.88 1.67
CA PHE A 176 -5.14 -18.62 2.98
C PHE A 176 -5.07 -19.80 3.95
N PHE A 177 -5.50 -20.99 3.53
CA PHE A 177 -5.49 -22.17 4.43
C PHE A 177 -4.06 -22.63 4.76
N LYS A 178 -3.10 -22.38 3.87
CA LYS A 178 -1.68 -22.68 4.13
C LYS A 178 -1.09 -21.71 5.13
N TRP A 179 -1.41 -20.42 5.00
CA TRP A 179 -1.11 -19.41 6.00
C TRP A 179 -1.76 -19.70 7.35
N TRP A 180 -3.06 -20.06 7.38
CA TRP A 180 -3.79 -20.33 8.61
C TRP A 180 -3.22 -21.52 9.39
N ASN A 181 -2.79 -22.57 8.68
CA ASN A 181 -2.17 -23.76 9.29
C ASN A 181 -0.67 -23.56 9.55
N GLY A 182 -0.01 -22.71 8.77
CA GLY A 182 1.37 -22.28 8.99
C GLY A 182 1.45 -21.19 10.08
N LYS A 183 2.66 -20.96 10.61
CA LYS A 183 2.89 -19.88 11.60
C LYS A 183 3.79 -18.78 11.05
N SER A 184 4.77 -19.17 10.25
CA SER A 184 5.77 -18.34 9.59
C SER A 184 6.08 -18.94 8.22
N THR A 185 6.63 -18.15 7.31
CA THR A 185 7.35 -18.70 6.17
C THR A 185 8.81 -18.98 6.55
N PRO A 186 9.46 -19.97 5.93
CA PRO A 186 10.72 -20.53 6.44
C PRO A 186 11.98 -19.77 5.99
N GLY A 187 11.85 -18.71 5.18
CA GLY A 187 12.97 -17.87 4.76
C GLY A 187 12.91 -17.45 3.30
N TYR A 188 14.07 -17.36 2.65
CA TYR A 188 14.20 -16.82 1.29
C TYR A 188 15.34 -17.51 0.53
N PHE A 189 15.35 -17.35 -0.79
CA PHE A 189 16.43 -17.80 -1.66
C PHE A 189 17.32 -16.64 -2.08
N THR A 190 18.61 -16.94 -2.25
CA THR A 190 19.61 -16.03 -2.85
C THR A 190 20.31 -16.72 -4.01
N ILE A 191 20.66 -15.99 -5.06
CA ILE A 191 21.56 -16.46 -6.13
C ILE A 191 22.31 -15.25 -6.70
N SER A 192 23.58 -15.43 -7.06
CA SER A 192 24.35 -14.36 -7.71
C SER A 192 23.67 -13.92 -9.02
N ALA A 193 23.60 -12.60 -9.24
CA ALA A 193 23.14 -12.01 -10.49
C ALA A 193 24.26 -11.86 -11.52
N THR A 194 25.52 -12.07 -11.13
CA THR A 194 26.71 -11.93 -11.99
C THR A 194 27.30 -13.29 -12.41
N ASP A 195 27.20 -14.31 -11.56
CA ASP A 195 27.68 -15.66 -11.86
C ASP A 195 26.56 -16.59 -12.36
N SER A 196 26.56 -16.86 -13.67
CA SER A 196 25.60 -17.77 -14.31
C SER A 196 25.72 -19.23 -13.86
N THR A 197 26.86 -19.63 -13.30
CA THR A 197 27.10 -20.99 -12.80
C THR A 197 26.64 -21.18 -11.35
N ALA A 198 26.44 -20.08 -10.62
CA ALA A 198 26.01 -20.11 -9.23
C ALA A 198 24.71 -20.89 -9.03
N ASN A 199 24.62 -21.58 -7.88
CA ASN A 199 23.43 -22.30 -7.45
C ASN A 199 22.65 -21.47 -6.42
N PRO A 200 21.30 -21.54 -6.43
CA PRO A 200 20.50 -20.91 -5.39
C PRO A 200 20.84 -21.44 -4.00
N LYS A 201 20.90 -20.55 -3.01
CA LYS A 201 21.08 -20.87 -1.61
C LYS A 201 19.80 -20.54 -0.85
N PHE A 202 19.22 -21.53 -0.19
CA PHE A 202 18.11 -21.31 0.74
C PHE A 202 18.64 -20.81 2.08
N LYS A 203 18.16 -19.65 2.53
CA LYS A 203 18.49 -19.03 3.80
C LYS A 203 17.28 -19.18 4.72
N LYS A 204 17.48 -19.86 5.85
CA LYS A 204 16.43 -20.04 6.85
C LYS A 204 16.29 -18.77 7.66
N SER A 205 15.08 -18.22 7.69
CA SER A 205 14.70 -17.10 8.54
C SER A 205 13.19 -17.19 8.72
N ASP A 206 12.71 -17.30 9.95
CA ASP A 206 11.27 -17.27 10.18
C ASP A 206 10.73 -15.88 9.83
N MET A 207 9.68 -15.84 9.02
CA MET A 207 9.02 -14.61 8.61
C MET A 207 7.51 -14.73 8.85
N VAL A 208 7.04 -14.05 9.88
CA VAL A 208 5.63 -14.05 10.32
C VAL A 208 4.84 -12.96 9.60
N TYR A 209 5.47 -11.81 9.34
CA TYR A 209 4.90 -10.68 8.64
C TYR A 209 5.38 -10.69 7.20
N THR A 210 4.50 -11.11 6.29
CA THR A 210 4.82 -11.25 4.85
C THR A 210 3.71 -10.67 3.97
N PRO A 211 3.97 -10.40 2.68
CA PRO A 211 2.94 -9.98 1.71
C PRO A 211 1.84 -11.04 1.53
N SER A 212 2.20 -12.32 1.49
CA SER A 212 1.28 -13.46 1.44
C SER A 212 0.56 -13.80 2.75
N SER A 213 0.91 -13.16 3.86
CA SER A 213 0.19 -13.32 5.12
C SER A 213 -1.12 -12.55 5.13
N PHE A 214 -2.06 -12.95 6.00
CA PHE A 214 -3.40 -12.35 6.06
C PHE A 214 -3.62 -11.52 7.34
N PHE A 215 -4.67 -10.68 7.30
CA PHE A 215 -5.07 -9.79 8.39
C PHE A 215 -3.90 -8.93 8.90
N ASN A 216 -3.70 -8.84 10.21
CA ASN A 216 -2.64 -8.03 10.83
C ASN A 216 -1.23 -8.58 10.61
N LYS A 217 -1.09 -9.81 10.09
CA LYS A 217 0.21 -10.37 9.71
C LYS A 217 0.57 -10.05 8.26
N ASN A 218 -0.38 -9.58 7.47
CA ASN A 218 -0.07 -9.00 6.17
C ASN A 218 0.80 -7.75 6.38
N VAL A 219 2.02 -7.75 5.82
CA VAL A 219 3.00 -6.69 6.09
C VAL A 219 2.51 -5.30 5.68
N GLU A 220 1.80 -5.19 4.54
CA GLU A 220 1.23 -3.92 4.10
C GLU A 220 0.19 -3.37 5.08
N ARG A 221 -0.69 -4.24 5.57
CA ARG A 221 -1.71 -3.86 6.55
C ARG A 221 -1.09 -3.53 7.91
N HIS A 222 -0.08 -4.30 8.32
CA HIS A 222 0.66 -4.04 9.55
C HIS A 222 1.29 -2.64 9.52
N ILE A 223 1.99 -2.29 8.44
CA ILE A 223 2.54 -0.95 8.21
C ILE A 223 1.44 0.12 8.24
N ARG A 224 0.32 -0.08 7.52
CA ARG A 224 -0.81 0.86 7.49
C ARG A 224 -1.39 1.14 8.87
N LEU A 225 -1.45 0.14 9.75
CA LEU A 225 -1.98 0.31 11.10
C LEU A 225 -1.03 1.12 11.99
N GLN A 226 0.28 1.01 11.79
CA GLN A 226 1.29 1.79 12.51
C GLN A 226 1.37 3.24 11.99
N TYR A 227 1.23 3.43 10.67
CA TYR A 227 1.32 4.74 10.01
C TYR A 227 0.02 5.03 9.23
N PRO A 228 -1.09 5.35 9.92
CA PRO A 228 -2.39 5.50 9.29
C PRO A 228 -2.48 6.67 8.30
N GLU A 229 -1.71 7.74 8.53
CA GLU A 229 -1.73 8.97 7.71
C GLU A 229 -0.71 8.96 6.57
N ALA A 230 0.32 8.12 6.65
CA ALA A 230 1.37 8.04 5.62
C ALA A 230 0.80 7.57 4.29
N ILE A 231 1.26 8.12 3.17
CA ILE A 231 0.86 7.68 1.84
C ILE A 231 1.93 6.72 1.33
N PHE A 232 1.56 5.45 1.17
CA PHE A 232 2.44 4.41 0.64
C PHE A 232 2.26 4.24 -0.85
N TYR A 233 3.35 3.91 -1.56
CA TYR A 233 3.32 3.70 -2.99
C TYR A 233 4.26 2.55 -3.40
N GLY A 234 3.76 1.69 -4.28
CA GLY A 234 4.44 0.44 -4.66
C GLY A 234 4.15 -0.72 -3.71
N ASP A 235 4.56 -1.90 -4.16
CA ASP A 235 4.50 -3.15 -3.43
C ASP A 235 5.62 -3.20 -2.38
N THR A 236 5.45 -4.03 -1.35
CA THR A 236 6.52 -4.28 -0.37
C THR A 236 7.60 -5.17 -0.96
N GLN A 237 8.86 -4.78 -0.78
CA GLN A 237 10.03 -5.52 -1.29
C GLN A 237 10.81 -6.13 -0.13
N LEU A 238 11.48 -7.26 -0.38
CA LEU A 238 12.35 -7.90 0.59
C LEU A 238 13.80 -7.49 0.30
N GLU A 239 14.43 -6.84 1.26
CA GLU A 239 15.85 -6.53 1.28
C GLU A 239 16.54 -7.36 2.37
N ILE A 240 17.84 -7.59 2.26
CA ILE A 240 18.63 -8.27 3.30
C ILE A 240 19.79 -7.37 3.74
N ASP A 241 20.13 -7.36 5.03
CA ASP A 241 21.36 -6.73 5.48
C ASP A 241 22.61 -7.57 5.11
N ASP A 242 23.80 -7.03 5.39
CA ASP A 242 25.06 -7.70 5.09
C ASP A 242 25.24 -9.01 5.88
N GLU A 243 24.57 -9.14 7.04
CA GLU A 243 24.49 -10.37 7.82
C GLU A 243 23.47 -11.39 7.27
N GLY A 244 22.66 -11.00 6.28
CA GLY A 244 21.62 -11.81 5.65
C GLY A 244 20.32 -11.89 6.44
N LYS A 245 20.06 -10.95 7.34
CA LYS A 245 18.76 -10.81 8.01
C LYS A 245 17.78 -10.09 7.07
N PRO A 246 16.58 -10.65 6.85
CA PRO A 246 15.59 -10.08 5.95
C PRO A 246 14.82 -8.91 6.59
N TYR A 247 14.49 -7.92 5.77
CA TYR A 247 13.57 -6.82 6.11
C TYR A 247 12.62 -6.58 4.95
N TYR A 248 11.34 -6.37 5.27
CA TYR A 248 10.39 -5.85 4.28
C TYR A 248 10.41 -4.34 4.30
N ILE A 249 10.52 -3.73 3.12
CA ILE A 249 10.51 -2.30 2.95
C ILE A 249 9.28 -1.84 2.19
N ARG A 250 8.83 -0.61 2.46
CA ARG A 250 7.80 0.07 1.67
C ARG A 250 8.05 1.56 1.57
N THR A 251 8.09 2.08 0.35
CA THR A 251 8.25 3.51 0.10
C THR A 251 7.02 4.30 0.55
N PHE A 252 7.24 5.43 1.21
CA PHE A 252 6.21 6.39 1.57
C PHE A 252 6.56 7.80 1.08
N GLY A 253 5.55 8.64 0.96
CA GLY A 253 5.69 9.97 0.40
C GLY A 253 4.43 10.79 0.46
N GLU A 254 4.32 11.72 -0.47
CA GLU A 254 3.20 12.65 -0.58
C GLU A 254 2.68 12.67 -2.02
N PHE A 255 1.40 13.01 -2.17
CA PHE A 255 0.86 13.29 -3.48
C PHE A 255 1.28 14.69 -3.92
N ILE A 256 1.71 14.81 -5.18
CA ILE A 256 2.10 16.10 -5.76
C ILE A 256 0.89 17.03 -5.83
N SER A 257 -0.23 16.55 -6.37
CA SER A 257 -1.49 17.29 -6.31
C SER A 257 -2.69 16.36 -6.39
N ALA A 258 -3.71 16.65 -5.58
CA ALA A 258 -5.04 16.05 -5.67
C ALA A 258 -5.00 14.51 -5.79
N ARG A 259 -4.22 13.85 -4.91
CA ARG A 259 -4.02 12.40 -4.92
C ARG A 259 -3.46 11.83 -6.23
N ASN A 260 -2.75 12.66 -6.99
CA ASN A 260 -2.05 12.31 -8.22
C ASN A 260 -0.58 12.76 -8.17
N GLY A 261 0.28 11.99 -8.83
CA GLY A 261 1.72 12.15 -8.72
C GLY A 261 2.21 11.68 -7.35
N PHE A 262 3.47 11.27 -7.26
CA PHE A 262 4.03 10.80 -6.00
C PHE A 262 5.43 11.40 -5.84
N ASP A 263 5.63 12.04 -4.70
CA ASP A 263 6.91 12.59 -4.28
C ASP A 263 7.40 11.78 -3.08
N VAL A 264 8.56 11.16 -3.22
CA VAL A 264 9.07 10.17 -2.27
C VAL A 264 9.69 10.89 -1.08
N LYS A 265 9.32 10.50 0.14
CA LYS A 265 9.86 11.07 1.38
C LYS A 265 10.76 10.10 2.14
N GLY A 266 10.55 8.80 1.98
CA GLY A 266 11.36 7.80 2.65
C GLY A 266 10.82 6.40 2.52
N VAL A 267 11.26 5.54 3.43
CA VAL A 267 10.92 4.11 3.46
C VAL A 267 10.53 3.68 4.87
N VAL A 268 9.54 2.80 4.97
CA VAL A 268 9.23 2.07 6.18
C VAL A 268 9.83 0.68 6.10
N VAL A 269 10.55 0.28 7.15
CA VAL A 269 11.26 -0.99 7.27
C VAL A 269 10.57 -1.82 8.35
N VAL A 270 10.32 -3.09 8.04
CA VAL A 270 9.68 -4.06 8.93
C VAL A 270 10.58 -5.27 9.10
N ASP A 271 10.88 -5.62 10.34
CA ASP A 271 11.44 -6.91 10.70
C ASP A 271 10.35 -7.98 10.56
N PRO A 272 10.48 -8.95 9.63
CA PRO A 272 9.42 -9.89 9.29
C PRO A 272 9.14 -10.92 10.40
N ASP A 273 10.06 -11.14 11.34
CA ASP A 273 9.85 -12.07 12.45
C ASP A 273 9.06 -11.37 13.57
N SER A 274 9.62 -10.27 14.08
CA SER A 274 9.05 -9.56 15.23
C SER A 274 7.89 -8.63 14.87
N GLY A 275 7.83 -8.15 13.62
CA GLY A 275 6.94 -7.08 13.20
C GLY A 275 7.36 -5.69 13.69
N LYS A 276 8.57 -5.53 14.24
CA LYS A 276 9.09 -4.21 14.59
C LYS A 276 9.15 -3.35 13.34
N THR A 277 8.65 -2.11 13.43
CA THR A 277 8.56 -1.22 12.27
C THR A 277 9.18 0.13 12.57
N GLU A 278 10.02 0.62 11.65
CA GLU A 278 10.70 1.91 11.73
C GLU A 278 10.57 2.64 10.40
N SER A 279 10.46 3.97 10.43
CA SER A 279 10.41 4.82 9.25
C SER A 279 11.68 5.64 9.14
N TYR A 280 12.26 5.70 7.94
CA TYR A 280 13.45 6.46 7.63
C TYR A 280 13.13 7.48 6.53
N ALA A 281 13.59 8.71 6.70
CA ALA A 281 13.60 9.67 5.58
C ALA A 281 14.64 9.21 4.55
N LEU A 282 14.50 9.60 3.28
CA LEU A 282 15.42 9.18 2.21
C LEU A 282 16.91 9.41 2.53
N ALA A 283 17.24 10.49 3.24
CA ALA A 283 18.62 10.80 3.62
C ALA A 283 19.18 9.92 4.76
N ASP A 284 18.30 9.27 5.53
CA ASP A 284 18.64 8.49 6.72
C ASP A 284 18.42 6.99 6.50
N VAL A 285 18.19 6.57 5.25
CA VAL A 285 17.99 5.16 4.91
C VAL A 285 19.28 4.38 5.18
N PRO A 286 19.22 3.26 5.92
CA PRO A 286 20.37 2.38 6.12
C PRO A 286 21.03 1.95 4.81
N GLU A 287 22.36 1.88 4.80
CA GLU A 287 23.15 1.60 3.59
C GLU A 287 22.82 0.26 2.91
N PHE A 288 22.31 -0.74 3.65
CA PHE A 288 21.93 -2.01 3.07
C PHE A 288 20.68 -1.93 2.18
N ILE A 289 19.89 -0.86 2.26
CA ILE A 289 18.64 -0.72 1.49
C ILE A 289 18.94 -0.01 0.16
N ASP A 290 19.18 -0.79 -0.89
CA ASP A 290 19.43 -0.24 -2.23
C ASP A 290 18.15 0.27 -2.92
N GLY A 291 17.03 -0.43 -2.68
CA GLY A 291 15.72 -0.20 -3.30
C GLY A 291 14.81 0.73 -2.50
N ALA A 292 15.34 1.79 -1.87
CA ALA A 292 14.54 2.66 -0.99
C ALA A 292 13.34 3.31 -1.70
N VAL A 293 13.46 3.51 -3.02
CA VAL A 293 12.40 4.02 -3.88
C VAL A 293 11.82 2.88 -4.70
N SER A 294 10.49 2.69 -4.62
CA SER A 294 9.82 1.63 -5.36
C SER A 294 9.90 1.87 -6.88
N PRO A 295 10.12 0.81 -7.70
CA PRO A 295 10.18 0.94 -9.16
C PRO A 295 8.92 1.58 -9.76
N GLU A 296 7.77 1.40 -9.11
CA GLU A 296 6.52 2.03 -9.50
C GLU A 296 6.58 3.56 -9.37
N ALA A 297 7.25 4.09 -8.34
CA ALA A 297 7.40 5.53 -8.10
C ALA A 297 8.34 6.19 -9.13
N VAL A 298 9.30 5.43 -9.66
CA VAL A 298 10.31 5.90 -10.62
C VAL A 298 9.85 5.80 -12.07
N SER A 299 8.96 4.85 -12.37
CA SER A 299 8.49 4.61 -13.74
C SER A 299 7.63 5.76 -14.29
N CYS A 300 8.18 6.51 -15.25
CA CYS A 300 7.48 7.53 -16.04
C CYS A 300 6.20 7.01 -16.73
N LYS A 301 6.07 5.69 -16.94
CA LYS A 301 4.89 5.06 -17.59
C LYS A 301 3.73 4.80 -16.63
N THR A 302 3.96 4.72 -15.32
CA THR A 302 2.92 4.38 -14.32
C THR A 302 2.02 5.58 -13.99
N ALA A 303 2.03 6.61 -14.83
CA ALA A 303 1.43 7.89 -14.55
C ALA A 303 -0.11 7.90 -14.42
N ILE A 304 -0.77 6.78 -14.68
CA ILE A 304 -2.22 6.68 -14.86
C ILE A 304 -2.91 5.87 -13.73
N MET A 305 -2.16 5.14 -12.90
CA MET A 305 -2.69 3.99 -12.15
C MET A 305 -3.14 4.26 -10.70
N VAL A 306 -3.31 5.51 -10.25
CA VAL A 306 -3.77 5.75 -8.86
C VAL A 306 -5.30 5.73 -8.73
N ILE A 307 -6.03 6.02 -9.82
CA ILE A 307 -7.51 6.10 -9.77
C ILE A 307 -8.16 4.74 -10.03
N THR A 308 -7.50 3.83 -10.76
CA THR A 308 -8.09 2.54 -11.13
C THR A 308 -8.39 1.66 -9.92
N PHE A 309 -7.57 1.70 -8.86
CA PHE A 309 -7.78 0.88 -7.66
C PHE A 309 -8.99 1.28 -6.83
N MET A 310 -9.44 2.55 -6.91
CA MET A 310 -10.56 3.04 -6.09
C MET A 310 -11.93 2.81 -6.75
N VAL A 311 -11.97 2.66 -8.09
CA VAL A 311 -13.22 2.44 -8.86
C VAL A 311 -13.35 0.99 -9.32
N ILE A 312 -12.24 0.26 -9.45
CA ILE A 312 -12.23 -1.13 -9.93
C ILE A 312 -11.37 -1.95 -8.97
N GLY A 313 -11.98 -2.41 -7.88
CA GLY A 313 -11.46 -3.58 -7.19
C GLY A 313 -11.35 -4.73 -8.20
N THR A 314 -10.20 -5.41 -8.21
CA THR A 314 -9.93 -6.72 -8.86
C THR A 314 -9.37 -6.82 -10.30
N ALA A 315 -8.91 -5.76 -10.97
CA ALA A 315 -8.44 -5.92 -12.37
C ALA A 315 -6.91 -5.95 -12.60
N CYS A 316 -6.06 -5.55 -11.66
CA CYS A 316 -4.60 -5.47 -11.90
C CYS A 316 -3.80 -6.73 -11.47
N LEU A 317 -4.43 -7.91 -11.46
CA LEU A 317 -3.75 -9.18 -11.17
C LEU A 317 -3.34 -9.96 -12.44
N ALA A 318 -3.66 -9.47 -13.65
CA ALA A 318 -3.64 -10.29 -14.87
C ALA A 318 -2.51 -9.97 -15.88
N ARG A 319 -1.49 -9.20 -15.53
CA ARG A 319 -0.39 -8.89 -16.47
C ARG A 319 1.01 -8.97 -15.85
N ARG A 320 1.29 -10.10 -15.21
CA ARG A 320 2.66 -10.63 -15.06
C ARG A 320 2.64 -12.11 -15.44
N ILE A 321 2.70 -12.37 -16.75
CA ILE A 321 3.24 -13.61 -17.34
C ILE A 321 4.45 -13.18 -18.14
#